data_AF-A0A1D2QJP3-F1
#
_entry.id   AF-A0A1D2QJP3-F1
#
_cell.length_a   1.000
_cell.length_b   1.000
_cell.length_c   1.000
_cell.angle_alpha   90.00
_cell.angle_beta   90.00
_cell.angle_gamma   90.00
#
_symmetry.space_group_name_H-M   'P 1'
#
loop_
_entity.id
_entity.type
_entity.pdbx_description
1 polymer ?
#
loop_
_entity_poly.entity_id
_entity_poly.type
_entity_poly.pdbx_seq_one_letter_code
_entity_poly.pdbx_strand_id
1 'polypeptide(L)'
;MVDEIYDKFADRVTDIASDLTVTNGLDDDAEMGPLITSEHQSRVEQYIQEGIDDGATLLVDGRTLETLRQETSSGRRYSGMSIRV
;
A
#
# COMPACT_ATOMS: atom_id res chain seq x y z
N MET A 1 28.80 -8.81 7.76
CA MET A 1 28.04 -8.48 9.00
C MET A 1 27.00 -7.40 8.75
N VAL A 2 27.32 -6.29 8.08
CA VAL A 2 26.30 -5.27 7.75
C VAL A 2 25.30 -5.79 6.71
N ASP A 3 25.77 -6.47 5.66
CA ASP A 3 24.90 -7.01 4.60
C ASP A 3 23.91 -8.06 5.13
N GLU A 4 24.35 -8.93 6.06
CA GLU A 4 23.47 -9.96 6.65
C GLU A 4 22.35 -9.36 7.51
N ILE A 5 22.61 -8.23 8.18
CA ILE A 5 21.57 -7.52 8.95
C ILE A 5 20.63 -6.77 7.99
N TYR A 6 21.18 -6.20 6.91
CA TYR A 6 20.40 -5.54 5.88
C TYR A 6 19.37 -6.49 5.27
N ASP A 7 19.81 -7.65 4.78
CA ASP A 7 18.91 -8.62 4.12
C ASP A 7 17.80 -9.08 5.08
N LYS A 8 18.17 -9.50 6.30
CA LYS A 8 17.20 -9.94 7.31
C LYS A 8 16.19 -8.85 7.68
N PHE A 9 16.64 -7.60 7.75
CA PHE A 9 15.76 -6.49 8.05
C PHE A 9 14.82 -6.19 6.88
N ALA A 10 15.37 -6.10 5.66
CA ALA A 10 14.60 -5.88 4.45
C ALA A 10 13.52 -6.96 4.29
N ASP A 11 13.90 -8.24 4.38
CA ASP A 11 12.99 -9.38 4.29
C ASP A 11 11.86 -9.28 5.32
N ARG A 12 12.19 -8.97 6.58
CA ARG A 12 11.17 -8.88 7.62
C ARG A 12 10.21 -7.72 7.40
N VAL A 13 10.69 -6.59 6.89
CA VAL A 13 9.84 -5.44 6.57
C VAL A 13 8.96 -5.76 5.38
N THR A 14 9.49 -6.42 4.35
CA THR A 14 8.73 -6.81 3.16
C THR A 14 7.66 -7.85 3.47
N ASP A 15 7.95 -8.81 4.36
CA ASP A 15 6.96 -9.79 4.83
C ASP A 15 5.78 -9.09 5.51
N ILE A 16 6.07 -8.16 6.43
CA ILE A 16 5.02 -7.39 7.12
C ILE A 16 4.23 -6.54 6.11
N ALA A 17 4.94 -5.86 5.20
CA ALA A 17 4.29 -5.00 4.20
C ALA A 17 3.33 -5.80 3.32
N SER A 18 3.74 -6.99 2.87
CA SER A 18 2.96 -7.89 2.03
C SER A 18 1.70 -8.43 2.73
N ASP A 19 1.77 -8.63 4.04
CA ASP A 19 0.63 -9.15 4.81
C ASP A 19 -0.39 -8.08 5.26
N LEU A 20 -0.14 -6.79 5.03
CA LEU A 20 -1.01 -5.70 5.47
C LEU A 20 -2.41 -5.78 4.86
N THR A 21 -3.43 -5.73 5.72
CA THR A 21 -4.84 -5.62 5.35
C THR A 21 -5.21 -4.16 5.15
N VAL A 22 -5.09 -3.69 3.91
CA VAL A 22 -5.62 -2.39 3.51
C VAL A 22 -7.10 -2.59 3.19
N THR A 23 -8.03 -1.84 3.78
CA THR A 23 -9.48 -1.85 3.47
C THR A 23 -10.19 -0.57 3.91
N ASN A 24 -11.53 -0.53 3.98
CA ASN A 24 -12.26 0.59 4.55
C ASN A 24 -11.81 0.81 5.99
N GLY A 25 -11.46 2.04 6.35
CA GLY A 25 -11.01 2.37 7.71
C GLY A 25 -12.08 2.23 8.80
N LEU A 26 -13.30 1.82 8.44
CA LEU A 26 -14.37 1.45 9.37
C LEU A 26 -14.49 -0.06 9.61
N ASP A 27 -13.76 -0.89 8.85
CA ASP A 27 -13.75 -2.34 9.06
C ASP A 27 -12.86 -2.68 10.27
N ASP A 28 -13.31 -3.62 11.12
CA ASP A 28 -12.58 -4.02 12.33
C ASP A 28 -11.23 -4.69 12.03
N ASP A 29 -11.11 -5.31 10.85
CA ASP A 29 -9.89 -5.96 10.37
C ASP A 29 -8.97 -5.00 9.59
N ALA A 30 -9.29 -3.71 9.53
CA ALA A 30 -8.49 -2.73 8.79
C ALA A 30 -7.19 -2.38 9.52
N GLU A 31 -6.05 -2.74 8.92
CA GLU A 31 -4.73 -2.29 9.36
C GLU A 31 -4.37 -0.93 8.73
N MET A 32 -4.83 -0.70 7.49
CA MET A 32 -4.71 0.59 6.80
C MET A 32 -5.96 0.94 5.98
N GLY A 33 -6.25 2.25 5.88
CA GLY A 33 -7.32 2.81 5.05
C GLY A 33 -6.86 3.27 3.66
N PRO A 34 -7.79 3.61 2.76
CA PRO A 34 -7.45 4.16 1.44
C PRO A 34 -6.87 5.58 1.55
N LEU A 35 -6.20 6.02 0.47
CA LEU A 35 -5.87 7.44 0.31
C LEU A 35 -7.13 8.28 0.06
N ILE A 36 -7.04 9.56 0.44
CA ILE A 36 -8.19 10.48 0.46
C ILE A 36 -8.77 10.79 -0.92
N THR A 37 -7.93 10.88 -1.95
CA THR A 37 -8.35 11.20 -3.33
C THR A 37 -7.48 10.45 -4.34
N SER A 38 -8.02 10.26 -5.54
CA SER A 38 -7.30 9.66 -6.68
C SER A 38 -6.10 10.50 -7.11
N GLU A 39 -6.19 11.83 -7.03
CA GLU A 39 -5.06 12.72 -7.33
C GLU A 39 -3.89 12.47 -6.36
N HIS A 40 -4.19 12.25 -5.08
CA HIS A 40 -3.16 11.94 -4.09
C HIS A 40 -2.55 10.55 -4.34
N GLN A 41 -3.36 9.58 -4.73
CA GLN A 41 -2.88 8.27 -5.17
C GLN A 41 -1.94 8.37 -6.37
N SER A 42 -2.30 9.10 -7.43
CA SER A 42 -1.44 9.27 -8.60
C SER A 42 -0.11 9.95 -8.26
N ARG A 43 -0.08 10.89 -7.31
CA ARG A 43 1.18 11.49 -6.82
C ARG A 43 2.07 10.48 -6.09
N VAL A 44 1.48 9.60 -5.29
CA VAL A 44 2.24 8.52 -4.62
C VAL A 44 2.80 7.53 -5.64
N GLU A 45 1.99 7.14 -6.63
CA GLU A 45 2.44 6.27 -7.74
C GLU A 45 3.59 6.90 -8.53
N GLN A 46 3.54 8.22 -8.74
CA GLN A 46 4.63 8.97 -9.37
C GLN A 46 5.93 8.87 -8.56
N TYR A 47 5.89 9.11 -7.24
CA TYR A 47 7.10 9.00 -6.40
C TYR A 47 7.68 7.59 -6.37
N ILE A 48 6.83 6.55 -6.41
CA ILE A 48 7.30 5.17 -6.54
C ILE A 48 8.05 4.98 -7.85
N GLN A 49 7.50 5.50 -8.96
CA GLN A 49 8.14 5.40 -10.27
C GLN A 49 9.46 6.18 -10.33
N GLU A 50 9.50 7.40 -9.79
CA GLU A 50 10.72 8.22 -9.70
C GLU A 50 11.84 7.48 -8.96
N GLY A 51 11.51 6.79 -7.85
CA GLY A 51 12.49 5.97 -7.14
C GLY A 51 13.05 4.82 -7.98
N ILE A 52 12.20 4.14 -8.75
CA ILE A 52 12.64 3.07 -9.67
C ILE A 52 13.53 3.64 -10.78
N ASP A 53 13.14 4.78 -11.36
CA ASP A 53 13.88 5.46 -12.42
C ASP A 53 15.26 5.93 -11.94
N ASP A 54 15.37 6.32 -10.67
CA ASP A 54 16.62 6.67 -9.99
C ASP A 54 17.49 5.45 -9.59
N GLY A 55 17.00 4.22 -9.85
CA GLY A 55 17.73 2.97 -9.64
C GLY A 55 17.42 2.24 -8.33
N ALA A 56 16.37 2.63 -7.61
CA ALA A 56 15.90 1.86 -6.45
C ALA A 56 15.31 0.51 -6.89
N THR A 57 15.49 -0.51 -6.05
CA THR A 57 14.83 -1.81 -6.22
C THR A 57 13.51 -1.81 -5.45
N LEU A 58 12.41 -2.00 -6.17
CA LEU A 58 11.09 -2.16 -5.54
C LEU A 58 10.93 -3.61 -5.07
N LEU A 59 10.99 -3.84 -3.76
CA LEU A 59 10.89 -5.17 -3.17
C LEU A 59 9.43 -5.65 -3.04
N VAL A 60 8.50 -4.73 -2.81
CA VAL A 60 7.05 -4.98 -2.69
C VAL A 60 6.31 -3.88 -3.45
N ASP A 61 5.39 -4.24 -4.36
CA ASP A 61 4.65 -3.29 -5.19
C ASP A 61 3.17 -3.22 -4.79
N GLY A 62 2.83 -2.24 -3.96
CA GLY A 62 1.44 -2.00 -3.54
C GLY A 62 0.56 -1.28 -4.57
N ARG A 63 1.03 -1.05 -5.81
CA ARG A 63 0.21 -0.41 -6.85
C ARG A 63 -0.79 -1.37 -7.49
N THR A 64 -0.58 -2.68 -7.37
CA THR A 64 -1.47 -3.73 -7.90
C THR A 64 -2.69 -4.03 -7.01
N LEU A 65 -2.89 -3.27 -5.93
CA LEU A 65 -4.08 -3.39 -5.09
C LEU A 65 -5.34 -2.96 -5.89
N GLU A 66 -6.18 -3.92 -6.30
CA GLU A 66 -7.37 -3.73 -7.14
C GLU A 66 -8.54 -2.93 -6.50
N THR A 67 -8.39 -1.65 -6.16
CA THR A 67 -9.45 -0.76 -5.62
C THR A 67 -10.92 -1.16 -5.94
N LEU A 68 -11.63 -1.85 -5.03
CA LEU A 68 -13.09 -1.98 -5.12
C LEU A 68 -13.75 -0.67 -4.66
N ARG A 69 -14.42 0.01 -5.60
CA ARG A 69 -15.26 1.18 -5.30
C ARG A 69 -16.48 0.72 -4.49
N GLN A 70 -16.55 1.12 -3.22
CA GLN A 70 -17.76 0.95 -2.40
C GLN A 70 -18.43 2.31 -2.16
N GLU A 71 -19.76 2.37 -2.34
CA GLU A 71 -20.56 3.54 -1.99
C GLU A 71 -21.05 3.39 -0.56
N THR A 72 -20.79 4.38 0.30
CA THR A 72 -21.23 4.35 1.71
C THR A 72 -22.53 5.12 1.91
N SER A 73 -23.31 4.71 2.92
CA SER A 73 -24.60 5.29 3.32
C SER A 73 -24.54 6.78 3.72
N SER A 74 -23.36 7.37 3.91
CA SER A 74 -23.17 8.80 4.22
C SER A 74 -23.03 9.68 2.96
N GLY A 75 -23.10 9.12 1.75
CA GLY A 75 -22.90 9.86 0.50
C GLY A 75 -21.44 10.27 0.22
N ARG A 76 -20.51 9.96 1.14
CA ARG A 76 -19.06 10.05 0.89
C ARG A 76 -18.58 8.73 0.29
N ARG A 77 -17.89 8.80 -0.84
CA ARG A 77 -17.29 7.64 -1.49
C ARG A 77 -16.02 7.26 -0.73
N TYR A 78 -15.97 6.06 -0.18
CA TYR A 78 -14.75 5.47 0.39
C TYR A 78 -14.41 4.22 -0.40
N SER A 79 -13.17 4.14 -0.90
CA SER A 79 -12.65 2.91 -1.48
C SER A 79 -12.38 1.92 -0.36
N GLY A 80 -13.07 0.78 -0.34
CA GLY A 80 -12.91 -0.23 0.70
C GLY A 80 -12.81 -1.60 0.07
N MET A 81 -11.74 -2.32 0.39
CA MET A 81 -11.43 -3.63 -0.15
C MET A 81 -10.34 -4.23 0.70
N SER A 82 -10.46 -5.47 1.19
CA SER A 82 -9.34 -6.18 1.80
C SER A 82 -8.39 -6.73 0.74
N ILE A 83 -7.19 -6.17 0.65
CA ILE A 83 -6.08 -6.79 -0.09
C ILE A 83 -4.85 -6.83 0.82
N ARG A 84 -4.14 -7.96 0.72
CA ARG A 84 -2.77 -8.15 1.19
C ARG A 84 -1.82 -7.77 0.07
N VAL A 85 -0.87 -6.89 0.37
CA VAL A 85 0.10 -6.31 -0.57
C VAL A 85 0.97 -7.37 -1.24
#